data_AF-A0A7X0QL38-F1
#
_entry.id   AF-A0A7X0QL38-F1
#
_cell.length_a   1.000
_cell.length_b   1.000
_cell.length_c   1.000
_cell.angle_alpha   90.00
_cell.angle_beta   90.00
_cell.angle_gamma   90.00
#
_symmetry.space_group_name_H-M   'P 1'
#
loop_
_entity.id
_entity.type
_entity.pdbx_description
1 polymer ?
#
loop_
_entity_poly.entity_id
_entity_poly.type
_entity_poly.pdbx_seq_one_letter_code
_entity_poly.pdbx_strand_id
1 'polypeptide(L)'
;MRSIVGFSVALSLVAAMLLPGAANAGIYSDDLSRCLVTKTSDADKIELAKWIFSVMSVHPSAAAIATISDSDRANVSEAAAGVFEMLLTDSCRDETAKAVKYEGTAAIGNSFKVLGEIAMTTLLADPKVEAESQNFIKYVDEAKMKSVFAE
;
A
#
# COMPACT_ATOMS: atom_id res chain seq x y z
N MET A 1 11.62 -7.70 -56.45
CA MET A 1 10.24 -7.59 -55.90
C MET A 1 9.98 -8.46 -54.66
N ARG A 2 10.98 -9.06 -53.97
CA ARG A 2 10.75 -9.91 -52.77
C ARG A 2 11.22 -9.29 -51.44
N SER A 3 11.93 -8.17 -51.45
CA SER A 3 12.53 -7.59 -50.23
C SER A 3 11.84 -6.35 -49.66
N ILE A 4 10.81 -5.82 -50.33
CA ILE A 4 10.09 -4.61 -49.88
C ILE A 4 8.97 -4.97 -48.88
N VAL A 5 8.41 -6.19 -48.97
CA VAL A 5 7.27 -6.62 -48.14
C VAL A 5 7.68 -6.91 -46.68
N GLY A 6 8.94 -7.25 -46.42
CA GLY A 6 9.41 -7.59 -45.07
C GLY A 6 9.58 -6.38 -44.13
N PHE A 7 9.89 -5.20 -44.67
CA PHE A 7 10.14 -4.01 -43.86
C PHE A 7 8.84 -3.34 -43.38
N SER A 8 7.75 -3.47 -44.14
CA SER A 8 6.45 -2.89 -43.78
C SER A 8 5.73 -3.70 -42.68
N VAL A 9 5.93 -5.01 -42.60
CA VAL A 9 5.26 -5.85 -41.59
C VAL A 9 5.90 -5.68 -40.20
N ALA A 10 7.21 -5.46 -40.12
CA ALA A 10 7.91 -5.24 -38.85
C ALA A 10 7.54 -3.90 -38.19
N LEU A 11 7.27 -2.86 -38.99
CA LEU A 11 6.90 -1.54 -38.47
C LEU A 11 5.47 -1.50 -37.88
N SER A 12 4.57 -2.38 -38.36
CA SER A 12 3.19 -2.48 -37.85
C SER A 12 3.09 -3.18 -36.49
N LEU A 13 4.04 -4.04 -36.13
CA LEU A 13 3.98 -4.81 -34.88
C LEU A 13 4.43 -4.01 -33.65
N VAL A 14 5.32 -3.02 -33.84
CA VAL A 14 5.83 -2.17 -32.75
C VAL A 14 4.80 -1.09 -32.34
N ALA A 15 3.92 -0.66 -33.25
CA ALA A 15 2.89 0.34 -32.98
C ALA A 15 1.78 -0.14 -32.03
N ALA A 16 1.54 -1.46 -31.93
CA ALA A 16 0.52 -2.02 -31.05
C ALA A 16 0.92 -2.01 -29.55
N MET A 17 2.21 -1.89 -29.23
CA MET A 17 2.72 -1.86 -27.84
C MET A 17 2.72 -0.45 -27.22
N LEU A 18 2.40 0.59 -28.00
CA LEU A 18 2.34 1.98 -27.56
C LEU A 18 0.92 2.45 -27.23
N LEU A 19 -0.07 1.55 -27.21
CA LEU A 19 -1.39 1.89 -26.69
C LEU A 19 -1.23 2.21 -25.20
N PRO A 20 -1.53 3.46 -24.76
CA PRO A 20 -1.62 3.75 -23.35
C PRO A 20 -2.65 2.79 -22.78
N GLY A 21 -2.23 1.89 -21.88
CA GLY A 21 -3.20 1.18 -21.06
C GLY A 21 -4.07 2.24 -20.41
N ALA A 22 -5.39 2.07 -20.43
CA ALA A 22 -6.29 2.96 -19.72
C ALA A 22 -5.87 2.92 -18.24
N ALA A 23 -5.12 3.93 -17.80
CA ALA A 23 -4.83 4.16 -16.41
C ALA A 23 -6.17 4.56 -15.78
N ASN A 24 -6.91 3.58 -15.29
CA ASN A 24 -8.15 3.79 -14.58
C ASN A 24 -7.82 4.29 -13.16
N ALA A 25 -7.32 5.52 -13.08
CA ALA A 25 -7.34 6.31 -11.85
C ALA A 25 -8.80 6.69 -11.62
N GLY A 26 -9.50 5.77 -10.96
CA GLY A 26 -10.92 5.89 -10.73
C GLY A 26 -11.20 7.06 -9.79
N ILE A 27 -11.90 8.09 -10.29
CA ILE A 27 -12.29 9.26 -9.49
C ILE A 27 -13.06 8.85 -8.23
N TYR A 28 -13.85 7.79 -8.29
CA TYR A 28 -14.62 7.31 -7.15
C TYR A 28 -13.77 6.52 -6.16
N SER A 29 -12.77 5.76 -6.62
CA SER A 29 -11.71 5.20 -5.77
C SER A 29 -10.92 6.29 -5.04
N ASP A 30 -10.60 7.40 -5.69
CA ASP A 30 -9.87 8.52 -5.08
C ASP A 30 -10.72 9.23 -4.02
N ASP A 31 -12.01 9.47 -4.30
CA ASP A 31 -12.96 10.03 -3.34
C ASP A 31 -13.14 9.12 -2.12
N LEU A 32 -13.28 7.80 -2.35
CA LEU A 32 -13.33 6.83 -1.27
C LEU A 32 -12.02 6.85 -0.46
N SER A 33 -10.85 6.85 -1.10
CA SER A 33 -9.55 6.94 -0.41
C SER A 33 -9.49 8.16 0.51
N ARG A 34 -9.90 9.32 -0.01
CA ARG A 34 -9.91 10.57 0.76
C ARG A 34 -10.85 10.48 1.96
N CYS A 35 -12.04 9.91 1.78
CA CYS A 35 -12.97 9.71 2.88
C CYS A 35 -12.37 8.77 3.93
N LEU A 36 -11.87 7.59 3.53
CA LEU A 36 -11.26 6.61 4.42
C LEU A 36 -10.17 7.26 5.28
N VAL A 37 -9.23 7.97 4.66
CA VAL A 37 -8.14 8.66 5.37
C VAL A 37 -8.64 9.72 6.35
N THR A 38 -9.65 10.49 5.95
CA THR A 38 -10.18 11.61 6.75
C THR A 38 -11.05 11.12 7.92
N LYS A 39 -11.74 9.99 7.76
CA LYS A 39 -12.69 9.45 8.73
C LYS A 39 -12.06 8.42 9.68
N THR A 40 -10.87 7.93 9.38
CA THR A 40 -10.14 7.01 10.26
C THR A 40 -9.42 7.79 11.36
N SER A 41 -9.70 7.46 12.63
CA SER A 41 -9.01 8.08 13.76
C SER A 41 -7.54 7.63 13.84
N ASP A 42 -6.71 8.34 14.60
CA ASP A 42 -5.31 7.91 14.79
C ASP A 42 -5.19 6.59 15.55
N ALA A 43 -6.13 6.30 16.45
CA ALA A 43 -6.21 5.01 17.13
C ALA A 43 -6.54 3.88 16.13
N ASP A 44 -7.51 4.11 15.24
CA ASP A 44 -7.88 3.13 14.21
C ASP A 44 -6.74 2.90 13.20
N LYS A 45 -5.99 3.96 12.83
CA LYS A 45 -4.78 3.82 12.01
C LYS A 45 -3.74 2.92 12.68
N ILE A 46 -3.57 3.05 14.00
CA ILE A 46 -2.66 2.19 14.76
C ILE A 46 -3.15 0.74 14.75
N GLU A 47 -4.46 0.49 14.95
CA GLU A 47 -5.01 -0.87 14.88
C GLU A 47 -4.85 -1.49 13.48
N LEU A 48 -5.09 -0.71 12.41
CA LEU A 48 -4.82 -1.15 11.04
C LEU A 48 -3.33 -1.46 10.81
N ALA A 49 -2.42 -0.63 11.33
CA ALA A 49 -0.98 -0.87 11.19
C ALA A 49 -0.53 -2.13 11.94
N LYS A 50 -1.07 -2.39 13.14
CA LYS A 50 -0.84 -3.64 13.89
C LYS A 50 -1.33 -4.85 13.10
N TRP A 51 -2.50 -4.75 12.48
CA TRP A 51 -3.03 -5.81 11.63
C TRP A 51 -2.14 -6.05 10.39
N ILE A 52 -1.69 -4.99 9.71
CA ILE A 52 -0.76 -5.11 8.57
C ILE A 52 0.55 -5.79 9.00
N PHE A 53 1.15 -5.34 10.11
CA PHE A 53 2.35 -5.97 10.67
C PHE A 53 2.11 -7.45 11.00
N SER A 54 0.93 -7.76 11.54
CA SER A 54 0.54 -9.12 11.87
C SER A 54 0.44 -10.03 10.65
N VAL A 55 -0.16 -9.55 9.56
CA VAL A 55 -0.18 -10.25 8.27
C VAL A 55 1.25 -10.45 7.74
N MET A 56 2.09 -9.41 7.80
CA MET A 56 3.49 -9.49 7.34
C MET A 56 4.33 -10.49 8.15
N SER A 57 4.06 -10.65 9.45
CA SER A 57 4.78 -11.57 10.34
C SER A 57 4.68 -13.04 9.92
N VAL A 58 3.69 -13.40 9.10
CA VAL A 58 3.51 -14.76 8.55
C VAL A 58 4.54 -15.07 7.46
N HIS A 59 5.16 -14.07 6.83
CA HIS A 59 6.19 -14.30 5.82
C HIS A 59 7.38 -15.06 6.44
N PRO A 60 7.90 -16.15 5.83
CA PRO A 60 8.91 -17.01 6.44
C PRO A 60 10.16 -16.25 6.96
N SER A 61 10.64 -15.27 6.22
CA SER A 61 11.78 -14.44 6.63
C SER A 61 11.49 -13.53 7.84
N ALA A 62 10.24 -13.09 8.01
CA ALA A 62 9.84 -12.29 9.16
C ALA A 62 9.56 -13.18 10.38
N ALA A 63 8.89 -14.31 10.16
CA ALA A 63 8.60 -15.31 11.19
C ALA A 63 9.86 -15.83 11.90
N ALA A 64 11.00 -15.83 11.21
CA ALA A 64 12.30 -16.22 11.77
C ALA A 64 12.84 -15.28 12.85
N ILE A 65 12.35 -14.03 12.91
CA ILE A 65 12.83 -13.00 13.85
C ILE A 65 11.70 -12.38 14.71
N ALA A 66 10.44 -12.58 14.34
CA ALA A 66 9.29 -12.09 15.08
C ALA A 66 8.12 -13.09 14.98
N THR A 67 7.51 -13.42 16.11
CA THR A 67 6.32 -14.27 16.15
C THR A 67 5.21 -13.58 16.93
N ILE A 68 4.01 -13.59 16.37
CA ILE A 68 2.78 -13.14 17.03
C ILE A 68 1.99 -14.38 17.45
N SER A 69 1.26 -14.33 18.57
CA SER A 69 0.40 -15.44 19.00
C SER A 69 -0.87 -15.54 18.15
N ASP A 70 -1.53 -16.70 18.13
CA ASP A 70 -2.81 -16.83 17.42
C ASP A 70 -3.92 -15.97 18.04
N SER A 71 -3.90 -15.81 19.36
CA SER A 71 -4.83 -14.94 20.08
C SER A 71 -4.63 -13.48 19.68
N ASP A 72 -3.38 -13.00 19.64
CA ASP A 72 -3.10 -11.62 19.25
C ASP A 72 -3.45 -11.38 17.78
N ARG A 73 -3.18 -12.35 16.89
CA ARG A 73 -3.61 -12.31 15.48
C ARG A 73 -5.11 -12.15 15.34
N ALA A 74 -5.89 -12.94 16.09
CA ALA A 74 -7.34 -12.86 16.06
C ALA A 74 -7.82 -11.48 16.54
N ASN A 75 -7.29 -11.01 17.68
CA ASN A 75 -7.65 -9.71 18.25
C ASN A 75 -7.39 -8.54 17.29
N VAL A 76 -6.21 -8.46 16.67
CA VAL A 76 -5.91 -7.35 15.73
C VAL A 76 -6.70 -7.47 14.43
N SER A 77 -7.06 -8.69 14.01
CA SER A 77 -7.89 -8.92 12.83
C SER A 77 -9.34 -8.51 13.06
N GLU A 78 -9.88 -8.80 14.25
CA GLU A 78 -11.22 -8.35 14.66
C GLU A 78 -11.29 -6.82 14.73
N ALA A 79 -10.29 -6.18 15.35
CA ALA A 79 -10.20 -4.72 15.40
C ALA A 79 -10.16 -4.09 13.99
N ALA A 80 -9.31 -4.61 13.10
CA ALA A 80 -9.23 -4.13 11.71
C ALA A 80 -10.53 -4.35 10.92
N ALA A 81 -11.21 -5.48 11.14
CA ALA A 81 -12.50 -5.76 10.51
C ALA A 81 -13.58 -4.76 10.97
N GLY A 82 -13.60 -4.41 12.26
CA GLY A 82 -14.51 -3.38 12.78
C GLY A 82 -14.28 -2.01 12.16
N VAL A 83 -13.02 -1.60 12.00
CA VAL A 83 -12.67 -0.34 11.30
C VAL A 83 -13.12 -0.40 9.84
N PHE A 84 -12.86 -1.50 9.14
CA PHE A 84 -13.27 -1.70 7.76
C PHE A 84 -14.79 -1.60 7.58
N GLU A 85 -15.55 -2.30 8.44
CA GLU A 85 -17.02 -2.30 8.41
C GLU A 85 -17.59 -0.90 8.67
N MET A 86 -17.15 -0.26 9.76
CA MET A 86 -17.58 1.10 10.12
C MET A 86 -17.32 2.09 8.99
N LEU A 87 -16.12 2.07 8.39
CA LEU A 87 -15.77 2.99 7.32
C LEU A 87 -16.64 2.79 6.08
N LEU A 88 -16.82 1.55 5.62
CA LEU A 88 -17.54 1.28 4.38
C LEU A 88 -19.06 1.37 4.50
N THR A 89 -19.61 1.10 5.68
CA THR A 89 -21.06 1.00 5.87
C THR A 89 -21.68 2.24 6.51
N ASP A 90 -20.89 3.06 7.20
CA ASP A 90 -21.36 4.26 7.90
C ASP A 90 -20.58 5.50 7.44
N SER A 91 -19.31 5.63 7.84
CA SER A 91 -18.57 6.90 7.72
C SER A 91 -18.27 7.33 6.27
N CYS A 92 -18.10 6.39 5.35
CA CYS A 92 -17.79 6.59 3.92
C CYS A 92 -18.75 5.82 3.01
N ARG A 93 -19.99 5.63 3.48
CA ARG A 93 -21.00 4.81 2.80
C ARG A 93 -21.29 5.29 1.38
N ASP A 94 -21.40 6.60 1.18
CA ASP A 94 -21.79 7.18 -0.12
C ASP A 94 -20.67 7.07 -1.15
N GLU A 95 -19.42 7.32 -0.75
CA GLU A 95 -18.24 7.13 -1.57
C GLU A 95 -18.05 5.66 -1.91
N THR A 96 -18.26 4.76 -0.93
CA THR A 96 -18.22 3.31 -1.14
C THR A 96 -19.23 2.87 -2.18
N ALA A 97 -20.49 3.31 -2.05
CA ALA A 97 -21.55 2.96 -3.00
C ALA A 97 -21.24 3.47 -4.42
N LYS A 98 -20.70 4.68 -4.56
CA LYS A 98 -20.31 5.24 -5.87
C LYS A 98 -19.13 4.49 -6.46
N ALA A 99 -18.08 4.24 -5.69
CA ALA A 99 -16.89 3.50 -6.12
C ALA A 99 -17.27 2.11 -6.63
N VAL A 100 -18.05 1.36 -5.86
CA VAL A 100 -18.51 0.03 -6.29
C VAL A 100 -19.40 0.12 -7.53
N LYS A 101 -20.30 1.09 -7.60
CA LYS A 101 -21.23 1.24 -8.73
C LYS A 101 -20.51 1.54 -10.06
N TYR A 102 -19.51 2.40 -10.04
CA TYR A 102 -18.89 2.92 -11.27
C TYR A 102 -17.56 2.24 -11.61
N GLU A 103 -16.85 1.69 -10.62
CA GLU A 103 -15.50 1.14 -10.77
C GLU A 103 -15.37 -0.31 -10.25
N GLY A 104 -16.44 -0.85 -9.65
CA GLY A 104 -16.48 -2.21 -9.15
C GLY A 104 -15.84 -2.40 -7.78
N THR A 105 -15.86 -3.63 -7.27
CA THR A 105 -15.36 -3.94 -5.91
C THR A 105 -13.85 -3.79 -5.78
N ALA A 106 -13.09 -3.83 -6.88
CA ALA A 106 -11.66 -3.55 -6.88
C ALA A 106 -11.34 -2.13 -6.37
N ALA A 107 -12.29 -1.20 -6.52
CA ALA A 107 -12.16 0.16 -6.04
C ALA A 107 -11.93 0.23 -4.52
N ILE A 108 -12.55 -0.68 -3.74
CA ILE A 108 -12.36 -0.77 -2.29
C ILE A 108 -10.90 -1.07 -1.97
N GLY A 109 -10.31 -2.09 -2.61
CA GLY A 109 -8.92 -2.48 -2.38
C GLY A 109 -7.94 -1.36 -2.75
N ASN A 110 -8.18 -0.68 -3.87
CA ASN A 110 -7.38 0.47 -4.30
C ASN A 110 -7.43 1.60 -3.25
N SER A 111 -8.62 1.88 -2.70
CA SER A 111 -8.77 2.94 -1.71
C SER A 111 -8.15 2.60 -0.36
N PHE A 112 -8.26 1.34 0.07
CA PHE A 112 -7.62 0.87 1.30
C PHE A 112 -6.09 0.81 1.19
N LYS A 113 -5.52 0.72 0.00
CA LYS A 113 -4.06 0.82 -0.18
C LYS A 113 -3.53 2.15 0.35
N VAL A 114 -4.20 3.26 0.00
CA VAL A 114 -3.83 4.60 0.47
C VAL A 114 -3.97 4.73 1.99
N LEU A 115 -5.08 4.21 2.55
CA LEU A 115 -5.26 4.21 4.01
C LEU A 115 -4.19 3.36 4.72
N GLY A 116 -3.83 2.20 4.15
CA GLY A 116 -2.81 1.31 4.70
C GLY A 116 -1.41 1.96 4.70
N GLU A 117 -1.05 2.67 3.63
CA GLU A 117 0.20 3.45 3.56
C GLU A 117 0.25 4.51 4.67
N ILE A 118 -0.86 5.21 4.90
CA ILE A 118 -0.95 6.22 5.97
C ILE A 118 -0.91 5.57 7.35
N ALA A 119 -1.63 4.47 7.57
CA ALA A 119 -1.60 3.73 8.83
C ALA A 119 -0.18 3.29 9.21
N MET A 120 0.57 2.74 8.26
CA MET A 120 1.96 2.35 8.48
C MET A 120 2.87 3.57 8.73
N THR A 121 2.64 4.67 8.03
CA THR A 121 3.37 5.93 8.27
C THR A 121 3.11 6.46 9.69
N THR A 122 1.86 6.37 10.17
CA THR A 122 1.51 6.72 11.54
C THR A 122 2.27 5.88 12.56
N LEU A 123 2.43 4.57 12.33
CA LEU A 123 3.21 3.70 13.21
C LEU A 123 4.71 4.03 13.18
N LEU A 124 5.26 4.36 12.01
CA LEU A 124 6.67 4.74 11.85
C LEU A 124 7.01 6.09 12.49
N ALA A 125 6.03 6.96 12.66
CA ALA A 125 6.19 8.26 13.31
C ALA A 125 6.25 8.18 14.85
N ASP A 126 6.10 6.99 15.45
CA ASP A 126 6.31 6.82 16.89
C ASP A 126 7.79 7.09 17.24
N PRO A 127 8.08 7.94 18.26
CA PRO A 127 9.45 8.30 18.60
C PRO A 127 10.37 7.13 18.94
N LYS A 128 9.84 6.02 19.48
CA LYS A 128 10.64 4.83 19.78
C LYS A 128 10.97 4.05 18.51
N VAL A 129 10.02 3.98 17.58
CA VAL A 129 10.23 3.34 16.27
C VAL A 129 11.25 4.13 15.46
N GLU A 130 11.13 5.47 15.43
CA GLU A 130 12.10 6.34 14.78
C GLU A 130 13.50 6.16 15.38
N ALA A 131 13.64 6.17 16.70
CA ALA A 131 14.91 5.96 17.37
C ALA A 131 15.53 4.58 17.05
N GLU A 132 14.74 3.51 17.09
CA GLU A 132 15.23 2.17 16.75
C GLU A 132 15.59 2.05 15.26
N SER A 133 14.87 2.74 14.37
CA SER A 133 15.17 2.74 12.93
C SER A 133 16.56 3.27 12.60
N GLN A 134 17.15 4.09 13.47
CA GLN A 134 18.51 4.62 13.31
C GLN A 134 19.59 3.69 13.87
N ASN A 135 19.21 2.64 14.60
CA ASN A 135 20.15 1.75 15.28
C ASN A 135 21.08 1.00 14.31
N PHE A 136 20.69 0.84 13.03
CA PHE A 136 21.57 0.22 12.03
C PHE A 136 22.79 1.08 11.67
N ILE A 137 22.73 2.40 11.92
CA ILE A 137 23.82 3.34 11.59
C ILE A 137 25.14 2.92 12.27
N LYS A 138 25.07 2.31 13.46
CA LYS A 138 26.27 1.79 14.16
C LYS A 138 27.01 0.68 13.42
N TYR A 139 26.38 0.08 12.41
CA TYR A 139 26.96 -0.94 11.54
C TYR A 139 27.36 -0.40 10.16
N VAL A 140 27.14 0.89 9.89
CA VAL A 140 27.52 1.54 8.63
C VAL A 140 29.00 1.91 8.64
N ASP A 141 29.70 1.63 7.55
CA ASP A 141 31.10 2.02 7.36
C ASP A 141 31.20 3.52 7.06
N GLU A 142 31.56 4.28 8.08
CA GLU A 142 31.68 5.73 8.00
C GLU A 142 32.74 6.17 6.97
N ALA A 143 33.82 5.40 6.79
CA ALA A 143 34.87 5.75 5.82
C ALA A 143 34.35 5.62 4.39
N LYS A 144 33.58 4.55 4.09
CA LYS A 144 32.91 4.41 2.80
C LYS A 144 31.88 5.52 2.57
N MET A 145 31.07 5.85 3.57
CA MET A 145 30.10 6.95 3.45
C MET A 145 30.80 8.29 3.18
N LYS A 146 31.88 8.60 3.90
CA LYS A 146 32.69 9.82 3.68
C LYS A 146 33.29 9.89 2.29
N SER A 147 33.68 8.76 1.70
CA SER A 147 34.24 8.75 0.34
C SER A 147 33.25 9.19 -0.73
N VAL A 148 31.95 9.00 -0.53
CA VAL A 148 30.88 9.45 -1.45
C VAL A 148 30.53 10.92 -1.24
N PHE A 149 30.63 11.44 -0.01
CA PHE A 149 30.32 12.85 0.29
C PHE A 149 31.42 13.84 -0.10
N ALA A 150 32.59 13.35 -0.48
CA ALA A 150 33.75 14.17 -0.86
C ALA A 150 33.86 14.40 -2.37
N GLU A 151 32.93 13.86 -3.18
CA GLU A 151 32.75 14.18 -4.60
C GLU A 151 32.01 15.50 -4.80
#